data_AF-F4XPX7-F1
#
_entry.id   AF-F4XPX7-F1
#
_cell.length_a   1.000
_cell.length_b   1.000
_cell.length_c   1.000
_cell.angle_alpha   90.00
_cell.angle_beta   90.00
_cell.angle_gamma   90.00
#
_symmetry.space_group_name_H-M   'P 1'
#
loop_
_entity.id
_entity.type
_entity.pdbx_description
1 polymer ?
#
loop_
_entity_poly.entity_id
_entity_poly.type
_entity_poly.pdbx_seq_one_letter_code
_entity_poly.pdbx_strand_id
1 'polypeptide(L)' 'MKEQTINQVIDQQIEELDYSIRQELTKLGNQAAKMGLIGGHGYYLGRYEILCKGQIFTLSPEEAYSYLKKLVAQHQR' A
#
# COMPACT_ATOMS: atom_id res chain seq x y z
N MET A 1 -10.14 27.11 -23.18
CA MET A 1 -9.85 26.19 -22.07
C MET A 1 -10.98 25.18 -22.01
N LYS A 2 -10.71 23.87 -21.94
CA LYS A 2 -11.77 22.86 -21.76
C LYS A 2 -12.20 22.90 -20.30
N GLU A 3 -13.47 23.19 -20.03
CA GLU A 3 -14.06 23.00 -18.71
C GLU A 3 -14.08 21.51 -18.39
N GLN A 4 -13.35 21.11 -17.33
CA GLN A 4 -13.45 19.76 -16.79
C GLN A 4 -14.74 19.65 -15.98
N THR A 5 -15.45 18.54 -16.15
CA THR A 5 -16.65 18.26 -15.34
C THR A 5 -16.27 17.87 -13.92
N ILE A 6 -17.18 18.08 -12.96
CA ILE A 6 -16.95 17.73 -11.54
C ILE A 6 -16.54 16.26 -11.38
N ASN A 7 -17.18 15.34 -12.12
CA ASN A 7 -16.86 13.92 -12.06
C ASN A 7 -15.42 13.62 -12.53
N GLN A 8 -14.95 14.26 -13.59
CA GLN A 8 -13.58 14.08 -14.08
C GLN A 8 -12.53 14.55 -13.07
N VAL A 9 -12.83 15.62 -12.33
CA VAL A 9 -11.94 16.11 -11.27
C VAL A 9 -11.90 15.15 -10.09
N ILE A 10 -13.06 14.57 -9.71
CA ILE A 10 -13.14 13.56 -8.64
C ILE A 10 -12.38 12.29 -9.03
N ASP A 11 -12.57 11.79 -10.25
CA ASP A 11 -11.90 10.58 -10.74
C ASP A 11 -10.37 10.76 -10.75
N GLN A 12 -9.87 11.92 -11.20
CA GLN A 12 -8.45 12.25 -11.16
C GLN A 12 -7.90 12.28 -9.73
N GLN A 13 -8.63 12.87 -8.79
CA GLN A 13 -8.21 12.92 -7.38
C GLN A 13 -8.15 11.52 -6.76
N ILE A 14 -9.11 10.65 -7.09
CA ILE A 14 -9.11 9.24 -6.64
C ILE A 14 -7.88 8.52 -7.18
N GLU A 15 -7.58 8.65 -8.47
CA GLU A 15 -6.39 8.03 -9.08
C GLU A 15 -5.08 8.51 -8.46
N GLU A 16 -4.96 9.80 -8.15
CA GLU A 16 -3.79 10.38 -7.49
C GLU A 16 -3.61 9.86 -6.05
N LEU A 17 -4.70 9.76 -5.30
CA LEU A 17 -4.72 9.16 -3.96
C LEU A 17 -4.29 7.68 -4.01
N ASP A 18 -4.85 6.92 -4.94
CA ASP A 18 -4.51 5.51 -5.17
C ASP A 18 -3.04 5.33 -5.56
N TYR A 19 -2.49 6.23 -6.37
CA TYR A 19 -1.08 6.21 -6.73
C TYR A 19 -0.19 6.50 -5.52
N SER A 20 -0.52 7.52 -4.73
CA SER A 20 0.22 7.89 -3.52
C SER A 20 0.27 6.74 -2.50
N ILE A 21 -0.87 6.11 -2.23
CA ILE A 21 -0.95 4.97 -1.31
C ILE A 21 -0.10 3.80 -1.80
N ARG A 22 -0.13 3.48 -3.11
CA ARG A 22 0.69 2.40 -3.69
C ARG A 22 2.19 2.65 -3.58
N GLN A 23 2.63 3.91 -3.73
CA GLN A 23 4.03 4.28 -3.55
C GLN A 23 4.46 4.14 -2.09
N GLU A 24 3.64 4.60 -1.14
CA GLU A 24 3.94 4.44 0.29
C GLU A 24 3.94 2.96 0.72
N LEU A 25 2.99 2.16 0.22
CA LEU A 25 2.94 0.72 0.44
C LEU A 25 4.20 0.02 -0.04
N THR A 26 4.65 0.32 -1.27
CA THR A 26 5.89 -0.24 -1.83
C THR A 26 7.09 0.08 -0.94
N LYS A 27 7.19 1.33 -0.45
CA LYS A 27 8.26 1.76 0.45
C LYS A 27 8.23 1.01 1.78
N LEU A 28 7.06 0.95 2.43
CA LEU A 28 6.87 0.28 3.72
C LEU A 28 7.08 -1.24 3.61
N GLY A 29 6.57 -1.86 2.55
CA GLY A 29 6.74 -3.29 2.28
C GLY A 29 8.21 -3.64 2.07
N ASN A 30 8.94 -2.84 1.28
CA ASN A 30 10.37 -3.02 1.09
C ASN A 30 11.15 -2.85 2.40
N GLN A 31 10.75 -1.88 3.24
CA GLN A 31 11.36 -1.69 4.55
C GLN A 31 11.11 -2.87 5.48
N ALA A 32 9.86 -3.34 5.60
CA ALA A 32 9.50 -4.49 6.42
C ALA A 32 10.22 -5.77 5.95
N ALA A 33 10.36 -5.98 4.65
CA ALA A 33 11.09 -7.11 4.08
C ALA A 33 12.60 -7.03 4.40
N LYS A 34 13.23 -5.86 4.26
CA LYS A 34 14.64 -5.65 4.64
C LYS A 34 14.89 -5.88 6.13
N MET A 35 13.91 -5.57 6.97
CA MET A 35 13.97 -5.82 8.42
C MET A 35 13.69 -7.30 8.78
N GLY A 36 13.36 -8.16 7.82
CA GLY A 36 13.00 -9.55 8.05
C GLY A 36 11.64 -9.75 8.75
N LEU A 37 10.81 -8.71 8.81
CA LEU A 37 9.48 -8.75 9.45
C LEU A 37 8.45 -9.47 8.57
N ILE A 38 8.65 -9.42 7.24
CA ILE A 38 7.87 -10.13 6.23
C ILE A 38 8.83 -10.80 5.24
N GLY A 39 8.38 -11.87 4.60
CA GLY A 39 9.13 -12.55 3.53
C GLY A 39 8.99 -11.89 2.16
N GLY A 40 7.95 -11.06 1.95
CA GLY A 40 7.71 -10.38 0.68
C GLY A 40 6.35 -9.70 0.64
N HIS A 41 6.11 -8.92 -0.42
CA HIS A 41 4.86 -8.22 -0.64
C HIS A 41 4.60 -7.99 -2.13
N GLY A 42 3.34 -7.76 -2.50
CA GLY A 42 2.94 -7.49 -3.88
C GLY A 42 1.53 -6.91 -3.98
N TYR A 43 1.17 -6.42 -5.16
CA TYR A 43 -0.17 -5.94 -5.45
C TYR A 43 -0.78 -6.76 -6.59
N TYR A 44 -1.91 -7.42 -6.32
CA TYR A 44 -2.58 -8.32 -7.24
C TYR A 44 -4.09 -8.14 -7.16
N LEU A 45 -4.74 -7.94 -8.32
CA LEU A 45 -6.20 -7.82 -8.46
C LEU A 45 -6.86 -6.85 -7.46
N GLY A 46 -6.28 -5.66 -7.27
CA GLY A 46 -6.85 -4.64 -6.38
C GLY A 46 -6.49 -4.83 -4.90
N ARG A 47 -5.79 -5.91 -4.55
CA ARG A 47 -5.47 -6.30 -3.18
C ARG A 47 -3.96 -6.29 -2.97
N TYR A 48 -3.55 -6.02 -1.75
CA TYR A 48 -2.16 -6.08 -1.35
C TYR A 48 -1.87 -7.41 -0.66
N GLU A 49 -0.87 -8.12 -1.13
CA GLU A 49 -0.43 -9.41 -0.62
C GLU A 49 0.80 -9.22 0.26
N ILE A 50 0.78 -9.85 1.43
CA ILE A 50 1.91 -9.84 2.36
C ILE A 50 2.23 -11.28 2.75
N LEU A 51 3.47 -11.69 2.46
CA LEU A 51 4.01 -12.97 2.89
C LEU A 51 4.63 -12.81 4.28
N CYS A 52 4.03 -13.41 5.31
CA CYS A 52 4.54 -13.41 6.66
C CYS A 52 4.58 -14.83 7.22
N LYS A 53 5.74 -15.25 7.75
CA LYS A 53 5.94 -16.58 8.36
C LYS A 53 5.45 -17.75 7.46
N GLY A 54 5.65 -17.64 6.16
CA GLY A 54 5.23 -18.67 5.19
C GLY A 54 3.75 -18.64 4.80
N GLN A 55 2.97 -17.68 5.30
CA GLN A 55 1.56 -17.49 4.95
C GLN A 55 1.36 -16.18 4.21
N ILE A 56 0.53 -16.20 3.16
CA ILE A 56 0.11 -14.99 2.45
C ILE A 56 -1.24 -14.57 3.01
N PHE A 57 -1.36 -13.31 3.40
CA PHE A 57 -2.66 -12.69 3.65
C PHE A 57 -2.85 -11.50 2.73
N THR A 58 -4.11 -11.29 2.33
CA THR A 58 -4.52 -10.24 1.39
C THR A 58 -5.33 -9.18 2.11
N LEU A 59 -4.98 -7.93 1.89
CA LEU A 59 -5.58 -6.75 2.51
C LEU A 59 -6.01 -5.76 1.43
N SER A 60 -6.93 -4.84 1.77
CA SER A 60 -7.07 -3.62 0.98
C SER A 60 -5.78 -2.79 1.04
N PRO A 61 -5.53 -1.88 0.08
CA PRO A 61 -4.38 -0.97 0.15
C PRO A 61 -4.28 -0.20 1.48
N GLU A 62 -5.41 0.28 2.01
CA GLU A 62 -5.49 1.08 3.24
C GLU A 62 -5.19 0.22 4.49
N GLU A 63 -5.72 -1.00 4.51
CA GLU A 63 -5.45 -1.99 5.55
C GLU A 63 -3.96 -2.38 5.55
N ALA A 64 -3.40 -2.66 4.38
CA ALA A 64 -1.98 -2.99 4.23
C ALA A 64 -1.08 -1.83 4.66
N TYR A 65 -1.46 -0.59 4.33
CA TYR A 65 -0.72 0.60 4.72
C TYR A 65 -0.66 0.72 6.24
N SER A 66 -1.82 0.63 6.88
CA SER A 66 -1.96 0.68 8.34
C SER A 66 -1.17 -0.44 9.03
N TYR A 67 -1.22 -1.65 8.47
CA TYR A 67 -0.50 -2.81 8.97
C TYR A 67 1.02 -2.62 8.88
N LEU A 68 1.55 -2.34 7.69
CA LEU A 68 2.99 -2.22 7.47
C LEU A 68 3.59 -1.03 8.24
N LYS A 69 2.87 0.09 8.32
CA LYS A 69 3.29 1.26 9.10
C LYS A 69 3.45 0.93 10.59
N LYS A 70 2.45 0.25 11.18
CA LYS A 70 2.52 -0.21 12.58
C LYS A 70 3.64 -1.22 12.78
N LEU A 71 3.77 -2.18 11.87
CA LEU A 71 4.77 -3.23 11.93
C LEU A 71 6.19 -2.66 11.95
N VAL A 72 6.48 -1.74 11.03
CA VAL A 72 7.77 -1.05 10.93
C VAL A 72 8.03 -0.20 12.18
N ALA A 73 7.06 0.61 12.62
CA ALA A 73 7.23 1.51 13.75
C ALA A 73 7.53 0.77 15.08
N GLN A 74 6.94 -0.42 15.28
CA GLN A 74 7.19 -1.25 16.45
C GLN A 74 8.62 -1.79 16.53
N HIS A 75 9.34 -1.84 15.40
CA HIS A 75 10.67 -2.48 15.29
C HIS A 75 11.79 -1.49 14.93
N GLN A 76 11.53 -0.18 14.98
CA GLN A 76 12.53 0.88 14.80
C GLN A 76 13.16 1.36 16.12
N ARG A 77 13.13 0.54 17.19
CA ARG A 77 13.75 0.86 18.49
C ARG A 77 15.18 0.39 18.59
#